data_AF-A0A6A0QVA6-F1
#
_entry.id   AF-A0A6A0QVA6-F1
#
_cell.length_a   1.000
_cell.length_b   1.000
_cell.length_c   1.000
_cell.angle_alpha   90.00
_cell.angle_beta   90.00
_cell.angle_gamma   90.00
#
_symmetry.space_group_name_H-M   'P 1'
#
loop_
_entity.id
_entity.type
_entity.pdbx_description
1 polymer ?
#
loop_
_entity_poly.entity_id
_entity_poly.type
_entity_poly.pdbx_seq_one_letter_code
_entity_poly.pdbx_strand_id
1 'polypeptide(L)'
;MSVLITLPDGSERKYDAGVTGFDIASDIGPRLAQAAVAVTVDSAMYDLYRPIESDAAVSIVTDNTEAGRHVMRHSAAHIMAQAVLELFPGSTFAIGPAIEDGFYYDFQVDTPFTPDDLDQIEKKMAEIVAADQSFERGELDIADAIAEFADHPFKVEIIQGVDADEGVDDTAVSTYRKDGFLDLCRGPH
;
A
#
# COMPACT_ATOMS: atom_id res chain seq x y z
N MET A 1 -7.33 -1.85 -26.83
CA MET A 1 -8.54 -2.68 -26.63
C MET A 1 -9.43 -1.94 -25.65
N SER A 2 -10.73 -2.21 -25.63
CA SER A 2 -11.65 -1.53 -24.71
C SER A 2 -12.13 -2.49 -23.63
N VAL A 3 -12.37 -1.98 -22.43
CA VAL A 3 -12.95 -2.72 -21.29
C VAL A 3 -14.31 -2.15 -20.91
N LEU A 4 -15.22 -3.03 -20.50
CA LEU A 4 -16.55 -2.69 -19.99
C LEU A 4 -16.52 -2.71 -18.46
N ILE A 5 -16.85 -1.57 -17.85
CA ILE A 5 -16.88 -1.40 -16.40
C ILE A 5 -18.31 -1.27 -15.93
N THR A 6 -18.72 -2.16 -15.02
CA THR A 6 -20.06 -2.16 -14.41
C THR A 6 -19.99 -1.51 -13.04
N LEU A 7 -20.73 -0.42 -12.84
CA LEU A 7 -20.79 0.33 -11.58
C LEU A 7 -21.86 -0.25 -10.63
N PRO A 8 -21.86 0.12 -9.33
CA PRO A 8 -22.78 -0.45 -8.34
C PRO A 8 -24.26 -0.13 -8.59
N ASP A 9 -24.55 0.92 -9.36
CA ASP A 9 -25.90 1.28 -9.79
C ASP A 9 -26.39 0.47 -11.00
N GLY A 10 -25.57 -0.45 -11.50
CA GLY A 10 -25.82 -1.27 -12.69
C GLY A 10 -25.54 -0.54 -14.00
N SER A 11 -25.05 0.70 -13.97
CA SER A 11 -24.63 1.39 -15.18
C SER A 11 -23.32 0.80 -15.72
N GLU A 12 -23.22 0.72 -17.04
CA GLU A 12 -22.03 0.23 -17.73
C GLU A 12 -21.33 1.41 -18.42
N ARG A 13 -20.00 1.47 -18.30
CA ARG A 13 -19.16 2.46 -18.96
C ARG A 13 -18.04 1.77 -19.71
N LYS A 14 -17.68 2.31 -20.87
CA LYS A 14 -16.65 1.74 -21.73
C LYS A 14 -15.41 2.62 -21.70
N TYR A 15 -14.27 2.02 -21.40
CA TYR A 15 -12.98 2.69 -21.35
C TYR A 15 -11.95 1.98 -22.22
N ASP A 16 -10.80 2.60 -22.42
CA ASP A 16 -9.62 1.90 -22.95
C ASP A 16 -9.04 0.96 -21.88
N ALA A 17 -8.53 -0.18 -22.32
CA ALA A 17 -7.83 -1.12 -21.44
C ALA A 17 -6.63 -0.42 -20.78
N GLY A 18 -6.46 -0.67 -19.48
CA GLY A 18 -5.51 0.02 -18.62
C GLY A 18 -6.09 1.21 -17.85
N VAL A 19 -7.40 1.46 -17.94
CA VAL A 19 -8.10 2.45 -17.11
C VAL A 19 -7.88 2.16 -15.62
N THR A 20 -7.70 3.20 -14.81
CA THR A 20 -7.50 3.06 -13.36
C THR A 20 -8.76 3.37 -12.57
N GLY A 21 -8.78 2.99 -11.29
CA GLY A 21 -9.83 3.41 -10.36
C GLY A 21 -9.91 4.94 -10.24
N PHE A 22 -8.77 5.63 -10.29
CA PHE A 22 -8.72 7.10 -10.30
C PHE A 22 -9.41 7.71 -11.52
N ASP A 23 -9.16 7.17 -12.72
CA ASP A 23 -9.77 7.65 -13.96
C ASP A 23 -11.29 7.48 -13.92
N ILE A 24 -11.76 6.31 -13.45
CA ILE A 24 -13.18 6.01 -13.30
C ILE A 24 -13.82 6.97 -12.28
N ALA A 25 -13.19 7.19 -11.13
CA ALA A 25 -13.68 8.13 -10.11
C ALA A 25 -13.74 9.57 -10.66
N SER A 26 -12.74 9.97 -11.45
CA SER A 26 -12.66 11.28 -12.08
C SER A 26 -13.76 11.50 -13.13
N ASP A 27 -14.06 10.49 -13.94
CA ASP A 27 -15.15 10.52 -14.93
C ASP A 27 -16.54 10.56 -14.26
N ILE A 28 -16.70 9.94 -13.09
CA ILE A 28 -17.94 10.04 -12.30
C ILE A 28 -18.08 11.45 -11.69
N GLY A 29 -17.01 11.99 -11.11
CA GLY A 29 -16.97 13.39 -10.70
C GLY A 29 -15.83 13.75 -9.75
N PRO A 30 -15.42 15.03 -9.73
CA PRO A 30 -14.21 15.48 -9.05
C PRO A 30 -14.22 15.25 -7.53
N ARG A 31 -15.39 15.31 -6.89
CA ARG A 31 -15.51 15.03 -5.45
C ARG A 31 -15.25 13.55 -5.13
N LEU A 32 -15.68 12.64 -6.00
CA LEU A 32 -15.43 11.22 -5.80
C LEU A 32 -13.96 10.91 -6.00
N ALA A 33 -13.33 11.45 -7.05
CA ALA A 33 -11.89 11.32 -7.29
C ALA A 33 -11.06 11.82 -6.09
N GLN A 34 -11.44 12.95 -5.51
CA GLN A 34 -10.74 13.49 -4.33
C GLN A 34 -10.86 12.59 -3.08
N ALA A 35 -11.98 11.90 -2.91
CA ALA A 35 -12.22 11.05 -1.74
C ALA A 35 -11.76 9.60 -1.96
N ALA A 36 -11.42 9.22 -3.20
CA ALA A 36 -11.06 7.85 -3.57
C ALA A 36 -9.67 7.50 -3.02
N VAL A 37 -9.56 6.32 -2.40
CA VAL A 37 -8.31 5.80 -1.85
C VAL A 37 -7.94 4.43 -2.39
N ALA A 38 -8.93 3.66 -2.87
CA ALA A 38 -8.73 2.37 -3.50
C ALA A 38 -9.92 2.06 -4.41
N VAL A 39 -9.87 0.90 -5.08
CA VAL A 39 -10.95 0.43 -5.93
C VAL A 39 -11.16 -1.06 -5.73
N THR A 40 -12.42 -1.48 -5.60
CA THR A 40 -12.77 -2.90 -5.71
C THR A 40 -13.00 -3.23 -7.17
N VAL A 41 -12.28 -4.22 -7.67
CA VAL A 41 -12.44 -4.80 -9.02
C VAL A 41 -12.93 -6.24 -8.83
N ASP A 42 -14.15 -6.48 -9.29
CA ASP A 42 -15.00 -7.63 -8.98
C ASP A 42 -15.16 -7.86 -7.47
N SER A 43 -14.29 -8.68 -6.89
CA SER A 43 -14.27 -9.01 -5.45
C SER A 43 -12.90 -8.75 -4.80
N ALA A 44 -11.94 -8.21 -5.54
CA ALA A 44 -10.59 -7.96 -5.07
C ALA A 44 -10.35 -6.45 -4.90
N MET A 45 -9.62 -6.07 -3.86
CA MET A 45 -9.25 -4.68 -3.62
C MET A 45 -7.93 -4.38 -4.33
N TYR A 46 -7.92 -3.32 -5.12
CA TYR A 46 -6.81 -2.87 -5.97
C TYR A 46 -6.41 -1.44 -5.56
N ASP A 47 -5.13 -1.12 -5.74
CA ASP A 47 -4.65 0.25 -5.65
C ASP A 47 -5.39 1.15 -6.64
N LEU A 48 -5.59 2.40 -6.25
CA LEU A 48 -6.40 3.33 -7.03
C LEU A 48 -5.85 3.56 -8.44
N TYR A 49 -4.53 3.49 -8.60
CA TYR A 49 -3.80 3.67 -9.86
C TYR A 49 -3.45 2.36 -10.57
N ARG A 50 -3.87 1.20 -10.06
CA ARG A 50 -3.61 -0.09 -10.71
C ARG A 50 -4.43 -0.19 -12.00
N PRO A 51 -3.82 -0.55 -13.15
CA PRO A 51 -4.53 -0.69 -14.42
C PRO A 51 -5.56 -1.84 -14.41
N ILE A 52 -6.72 -1.61 -15.02
CA ILE A 52 -7.78 -2.59 -15.25
C ILE A 52 -7.76 -3.01 -16.73
N GLU A 53 -7.37 -4.25 -17.00
CA GLU A 53 -7.10 -4.76 -18.35
C GLU A 53 -8.27 -5.55 -18.98
N SER A 54 -9.28 -5.88 -18.19
CA SER A 54 -10.44 -6.66 -18.61
C SER A 54 -11.75 -6.08 -18.11
N ASP A 55 -12.86 -6.52 -18.71
CA ASP A 55 -14.20 -6.20 -18.22
C ASP A 55 -14.33 -6.59 -16.73
N ALA A 56 -14.92 -5.72 -15.93
CA ALA A 56 -15.01 -5.91 -14.48
C ALA A 56 -16.16 -5.12 -13.84
N ALA A 57 -16.68 -5.63 -12.72
CA ALA A 57 -17.49 -4.84 -11.81
C ALA A 57 -16.60 -3.96 -10.95
N VAL A 58 -16.87 -2.66 -10.85
CA VAL A 58 -16.02 -1.72 -10.12
C VAL A 58 -16.81 -0.94 -9.08
N SER A 59 -16.24 -0.82 -7.89
CA SER A 59 -16.71 0.11 -6.85
C SER A 59 -15.55 0.94 -6.32
N ILE A 60 -15.68 2.27 -6.35
CA ILE A 60 -14.71 3.17 -5.73
C ILE A 60 -14.81 3.05 -4.21
N VAL A 61 -13.65 2.92 -3.55
CA VAL A 61 -13.54 2.91 -2.09
C VAL A 61 -13.04 4.29 -1.67
N THR A 62 -13.79 4.92 -0.77
CA THR A 62 -13.49 6.27 -0.28
C THR A 62 -12.99 6.25 1.16
N ASP A 63 -12.20 7.28 1.52
CA ASP A 63 -11.59 7.50 2.84
C ASP A 63 -12.56 7.43 4.04
N ASN A 64 -13.84 7.73 3.82
CA ASN A 64 -14.88 7.73 4.85
C ASN A 64 -15.53 6.36 5.08
N THR A 65 -15.16 5.33 4.33
CA THR A 65 -15.61 3.94 4.53
C THR A 65 -14.66 3.19 5.44
N GLU A 66 -15.11 2.07 6.04
CA GLU A 66 -14.21 1.25 6.87
C GLU A 66 -13.07 0.64 6.05
N ALA A 67 -13.39 0.16 4.85
CA ALA A 67 -12.39 -0.33 3.91
C ALA A 67 -11.38 0.77 3.54
N GLY A 68 -11.84 1.99 3.24
CA GLY A 68 -10.94 3.10 2.94
C GLY A 68 -10.07 3.51 4.11
N ARG A 69 -10.63 3.57 5.34
CA ARG A 69 -9.84 3.81 6.55
C ARG A 69 -8.80 2.73 6.79
N HIS A 70 -9.12 1.47 6.50
CA HIS A 70 -8.17 0.38 6.61
C HIS A 70 -6.99 0.57 5.66
N VAL A 71 -7.23 0.95 4.39
CA VAL A 71 -6.17 1.31 3.43
C VAL A 71 -5.33 2.47 3.96
N MET A 72 -5.96 3.54 4.43
CA MET A 72 -5.26 4.71 4.99
C MET A 72 -4.38 4.36 6.20
N ARG A 73 -4.87 3.50 7.10
CA ARG A 73 -4.09 3.00 8.26
C ARG A 73 -2.89 2.18 7.80
N HIS A 74 -3.07 1.37 6.77
CA HIS A 74 -1.99 0.55 6.22
C HIS A 74 -0.90 1.41 5.56
N SER A 75 -1.30 2.41 4.76
CA SER A 75 -0.37 3.39 4.17
C SER A 75 0.35 4.19 5.25
N ALA A 76 -0.33 4.54 6.35
CA ALA A 76 0.29 5.20 7.50
C ALA A 76 1.34 4.30 8.21
N ALA A 77 1.15 2.99 8.25
CA ALA A 77 2.15 2.04 8.77
C ALA A 77 3.44 2.10 7.95
N HIS A 78 3.34 2.11 6.61
CA HIS A 78 4.52 2.25 5.75
C HIS A 78 5.22 3.62 5.91
N ILE A 79 4.45 4.69 6.13
CA ILE A 79 5.02 6.02 6.38
C ILE A 79 5.77 6.04 7.72
N MET A 80 5.26 5.36 8.75
CA MET A 80 5.95 5.19 10.03
C MET A 80 7.23 4.37 9.88
N ALA A 81 7.19 3.27 9.12
CA ALA A 81 8.38 2.45 8.86
C ALA A 81 9.49 3.25 8.17
N GLN A 82 9.14 4.00 7.12
CA GLN A 82 10.08 4.92 6.46
C GLN A 82 10.65 5.95 7.45
N ALA A 83 9.80 6.60 8.26
CA ALA A 83 10.24 7.58 9.25
C ALA A 83 11.23 6.98 10.26
N VAL A 84 10.95 5.77 10.75
CA VAL A 84 11.83 5.08 11.71
C VAL A 84 13.18 4.73 11.08
N LEU A 85 13.20 4.18 9.86
CA LEU A 85 14.46 3.83 9.19
C LEU A 85 15.33 5.05 8.89
N GLU A 86 14.72 6.20 8.56
CA GLU A 86 15.44 7.44 8.32
C GLU A 86 15.99 8.07 9.62
N LEU A 87 15.24 8.00 10.73
CA LEU A 87 15.64 8.59 12.01
C LEU A 87 16.59 7.71 12.82
N PHE A 88 16.47 6.39 12.70
CA PHE A 88 17.21 5.42 13.50
C PHE A 88 18.01 4.47 12.60
N PRO A 89 19.16 4.90 12.06
CA PRO A 89 20.00 4.07 11.21
C PRO A 89 20.41 2.76 11.89
N GLY A 90 20.33 1.66 11.16
CA GLY A 90 20.59 0.31 11.68
C GLY A 90 19.37 -0.39 12.27
N SER A 91 18.22 0.29 12.35
CA SER A 91 16.95 -0.37 12.64
C SER A 91 16.53 -1.29 11.49
N THR A 92 15.82 -2.35 11.85
CA THR A 92 15.16 -3.24 10.90
C THR A 92 13.72 -3.47 11.34
N PHE A 93 12.89 -3.98 10.43
CA PHE A 93 11.44 -4.02 10.58
C PHE A 93 10.88 -5.36 10.10
N ALA A 94 9.75 -5.77 10.67
CA ALA A 94 9.10 -7.05 10.40
C ALA A 94 7.72 -6.86 9.77
N ILE A 95 6.66 -6.84 10.58
CA ILE A 95 5.26 -6.81 10.11
C ILE A 95 4.61 -5.52 10.62
N GLY A 96 3.79 -4.90 9.79
CA GLY A 96 3.10 -3.66 10.14
C GLY A 96 1.66 -3.58 9.62
N PRO A 97 0.73 -4.37 10.19
CA PRO A 97 -0.61 -4.47 9.67
C PRO A 97 -1.47 -3.29 10.13
N ALA A 98 -2.49 -2.97 9.33
CA ALA A 98 -3.63 -2.20 9.81
C ALA A 98 -4.50 -3.05 10.75
N ILE A 99 -5.08 -2.41 11.76
CA ILE A 99 -6.01 -3.00 12.72
C ILE A 99 -7.29 -2.16 12.81
N GLU A 100 -8.28 -2.64 13.57
CA GLU A 100 -9.62 -2.01 13.66
C GLU A 100 -9.60 -0.52 13.99
N ASP A 101 -8.68 -0.07 14.86
CA ASP A 101 -8.61 1.31 15.32
C ASP A 101 -7.26 2.00 15.06
N GLY A 102 -6.41 1.42 14.20
CA GLY A 102 -5.08 1.98 13.94
C GLY A 102 -4.19 1.05 13.12
N PHE A 103 -2.91 1.07 13.43
CA PHE A 103 -1.90 0.17 12.88
C PHE A 103 -0.78 0.04 13.91
N TYR A 104 0.09 -0.95 13.73
CA TYR A 104 1.37 -1.01 14.43
C TYR A 104 2.45 -1.40 13.41
N TYR A 105 3.71 -1.35 13.85
CA TYR A 105 4.82 -1.92 13.09
C TYR A 105 5.88 -2.41 14.06
N ASP A 106 6.32 -3.64 13.88
CA ASP A 106 7.37 -4.25 14.69
C ASP A 106 8.75 -3.87 14.16
N PHE A 107 9.59 -3.31 15.05
CA PHE A 107 10.96 -2.93 14.76
C PHE A 107 11.94 -3.63 15.70
N GLN A 108 13.09 -4.00 15.15
CA GLN A 108 14.28 -4.28 15.94
C GLN A 108 15.17 -3.05 15.91
N VAL A 109 15.45 -2.54 17.11
CA VAL A 109 16.27 -1.35 17.36
C VAL A 109 17.26 -1.64 18.48
N ASP A 110 18.42 -0.97 18.45
CA ASP A 110 19.43 -1.13 19.50
C ASP A 110 18.98 -0.57 20.85
N THR A 111 18.27 0.56 20.81
CA THR A 111 17.73 1.23 22.01
C THR A 111 16.20 1.31 21.86
N PRO A 112 15.42 0.84 22.85
CA PRO A 112 13.97 0.96 22.82
C PRO A 112 13.53 2.42 22.71
N PHE A 113 12.47 2.66 21.94
CA PHE A 113 11.90 3.99 21.76
C PHE A 113 11.42 4.58 23.10
N THR A 114 11.70 5.86 23.26
CA THR A 114 11.20 6.71 24.33
C THR A 114 10.02 7.56 23.85
N PRO A 115 9.23 8.19 24.74
CA PRO A 115 8.20 9.13 24.33
C PRO A 115 8.71 10.27 23.42
N ASP A 116 9.91 10.78 23.68
CA ASP A 116 10.53 11.84 22.85
C ASP A 116 10.89 11.33 21.44
N ASP A 117 11.16 10.03 21.28
CA ASP A 117 11.37 9.41 19.97
C ASP A 117 10.05 9.30 19.19
N LEU A 118 8.95 9.01 19.87
CA LEU A 118 7.62 8.95 19.25
C LEU A 118 7.21 10.32 18.68
N ASP A 119 7.47 11.41 19.42
CA ASP A 119 7.21 12.77 18.94
C ASP A 119 8.05 13.11 17.70
N GLN A 120 9.31 12.64 17.64
CA GLN A 120 10.18 12.81 16.47
C GLN A 120 9.70 11.98 15.28
N ILE A 121 9.26 10.73 15.51
CA ILE A 121 8.68 9.85 14.48
C ILE A 121 7.43 10.50 13.90
N GLU A 122 6.47 10.94 14.73
CA GLU A 122 5.23 11.57 14.25
C GLU A 122 5.52 12.82 13.42
N LYS A 123 6.46 13.66 13.87
CA LYS A 123 6.89 14.83 13.10
C LYS A 123 7.47 14.43 11.74
N LYS A 124 8.33 13.40 11.70
CA LYS A 124 8.93 12.91 10.45
C LYS A 124 7.88 12.30 9.53
N MET A 125 6.90 11.57 10.07
CA MET A 125 5.76 11.08 9.29
C MET A 125 4.98 12.22 8.64
N ALA A 126 4.73 13.31 9.38
CA ALA A 126 4.07 14.49 8.82
C ALA A 126 4.89 15.16 7.70
N GLU A 127 6.22 15.17 7.80
CA GLU A 127 7.12 15.64 6.73
C GLU A 127 7.01 14.75 5.48
N ILE A 128 6.96 13.43 5.65
CA ILE A 128 6.79 12.45 4.54
C ILE A 128 5.43 12.63 3.87
N VAL A 129 4.35 12.76 4.65
CA VAL A 129 2.99 13.03 4.11
C VAL A 129 2.98 14.34 3.32
N ALA A 130 3.62 15.38 3.83
CA ALA A 130 3.69 16.68 3.16
C ALA A 130 4.52 16.66 1.85
N ALA A 131 5.40 15.68 1.69
CA ALA A 131 6.19 15.49 0.48
C ALA A 131 5.39 14.86 -0.68
N ASP A 132 4.17 14.36 -0.41
CA ASP A 132 3.25 13.79 -1.41
C ASP A 132 3.90 12.69 -2.27
N GLN A 133 4.67 11.81 -1.61
CA GLN A 133 5.35 10.70 -2.26
C GLN A 133 4.34 9.69 -2.82
N SER A 134 4.55 9.26 -4.05
CA SER A 134 3.70 8.23 -4.69
C SER A 134 4.06 6.84 -4.18
N PHE A 135 3.03 6.02 -3.90
CA PHE A 135 3.20 4.59 -3.66
C PHE A 135 3.34 3.87 -5.00
N GLU A 136 4.51 3.33 -5.27
CA GLU A 136 4.78 2.58 -6.49
C GLU A 136 4.72 1.08 -6.21
N ARG A 137 3.61 0.45 -6.61
CA ARG A 137 3.48 -1.01 -6.54
C ARG A 137 4.40 -1.67 -7.56
N GLY A 138 5.16 -2.66 -7.13
CA GLY A 138 6.02 -3.51 -7.96
C GLY A 138 5.88 -4.98 -7.62
N GLU A 139 6.50 -5.83 -8.44
CA GLU A 139 6.64 -7.25 -8.20
C GLU A 139 8.09 -7.63 -8.44
N LEU A 140 8.67 -8.37 -7.49
CA LEU A 140 10.01 -8.93 -7.57
C LEU A 140 9.91 -10.45 -7.57
N ASP A 141 10.83 -11.13 -8.24
CA ASP A 141 10.98 -12.57 -8.00
C ASP A 141 11.58 -12.81 -6.59
N ILE A 142 11.49 -14.05 -6.11
CA ILE A 142 11.95 -14.40 -4.76
C ILE A 142 13.43 -14.08 -4.55
N ALA A 143 14.28 -14.29 -5.56
CA ALA A 143 15.72 -14.10 -5.43
C ALA A 143 16.07 -12.61 -5.35
N ASP A 144 15.47 -11.79 -6.21
CA ASP A 144 15.62 -10.34 -6.22
C ASP A 144 15.06 -9.71 -4.93
N ALA A 145 13.91 -10.20 -4.45
CA ALA A 145 13.35 -9.73 -3.19
C ALA A 145 14.26 -10.04 -1.99
N ILE A 146 14.82 -11.25 -1.90
CA ILE A 146 15.79 -11.61 -0.86
C ILE A 146 17.04 -10.71 -0.93
N ALA A 147 17.49 -10.37 -2.13
CA ALA A 147 18.63 -9.47 -2.32
C ALA A 147 18.32 -8.03 -1.88
N GLU A 148 17.16 -7.49 -2.25
CA GLU A 148 16.73 -6.14 -1.87
C GLU A 148 16.53 -6.02 -0.34
N PHE A 149 16.03 -7.06 0.31
CA PHE A 149 15.81 -7.09 1.76
C PHE A 149 16.96 -7.73 2.56
N ALA A 150 18.16 -7.86 2.00
CA ALA A 150 19.27 -8.56 2.66
C ALA A 150 19.66 -7.96 4.04
N ASP A 151 19.48 -6.64 4.20
CA ASP A 151 19.72 -5.93 5.47
C ASP A 151 18.53 -6.00 6.44
N HIS A 152 17.41 -6.58 6.00
CA HIS A 152 16.16 -6.73 6.75
C HIS A 152 15.82 -8.22 6.99
N PRO A 153 16.46 -8.88 7.98
CA PRO A 153 16.38 -10.33 8.16
C PRO A 153 14.95 -10.86 8.33
N PHE A 154 14.07 -10.13 9.02
CA PHE A 154 12.67 -10.54 9.19
C PHE A 154 11.90 -10.57 7.86
N LYS A 155 12.19 -9.64 6.96
CA LYS A 155 11.60 -9.61 5.62
C LYS A 155 12.08 -10.80 4.80
N VAL A 156 13.37 -11.15 4.89
CA VAL A 156 13.92 -12.37 4.26
C VAL A 156 13.23 -13.63 4.79
N GLU A 157 13.02 -13.73 6.10
CA GLU A 157 12.31 -14.86 6.72
C GLU A 157 10.86 -14.97 6.20
N ILE A 158 10.14 -13.84 6.10
CA ILE A 158 8.77 -13.79 5.56
C ILE A 158 8.73 -14.27 4.11
N ILE A 159 9.67 -13.80 3.27
CA ILE A 159 9.76 -14.21 1.86
C ILE A 159 10.02 -15.71 1.73
N GLN A 160 10.95 -16.24 2.53
CA GLN A 160 11.26 -17.68 2.54
C GLN A 160 10.11 -18.52 3.11
N GLY A 161 9.30 -17.96 3.99
CA GLY A 161 8.11 -18.57 4.57
C GLY A 161 6.90 -18.61 3.64
N VAL A 162 6.93 -17.88 2.51
CA VAL A 162 5.81 -17.74 1.55
C VAL A 162 4.53 -17.26 2.24
N ASP A 163 4.62 -16.13 2.94
CA ASP A 163 3.46 -15.55 3.61
C ASP A 163 2.58 -14.75 2.64
N ALA A 164 1.46 -15.35 2.24
CA ALA A 164 0.51 -14.74 1.30
C ALA A 164 -0.18 -13.49 1.85
N ASP A 165 -0.30 -13.33 3.17
CA ASP A 165 -0.91 -12.15 3.77
C ASP A 165 0.02 -10.93 3.60
N GLU A 166 1.33 -11.16 3.57
CA GLU A 166 2.36 -10.16 3.31
C GLU A 166 2.61 -9.91 1.81
N GLY A 167 1.88 -10.60 0.92
CA GLY A 167 2.01 -10.44 -0.52
C GLY A 167 3.15 -11.26 -1.14
N VAL A 168 3.54 -12.35 -0.49
CA VAL A 168 4.47 -13.35 -1.03
C VAL A 168 3.68 -14.54 -1.57
N ASP A 169 3.86 -14.86 -2.85
CA ASP A 169 3.42 -16.13 -3.43
C ASP A 169 4.60 -17.02 -3.78
N ASP A 170 4.33 -18.21 -4.32
CA ASP A 170 5.37 -19.21 -4.66
C ASP A 170 6.42 -18.69 -5.67
N THR A 171 6.13 -17.60 -6.38
CA THR A 171 6.90 -17.11 -7.53
C THR A 171 7.32 -15.65 -7.43
N ALA A 172 6.58 -14.82 -6.69
CA ALA A 172 6.73 -13.38 -6.67
C ALA A 172 6.43 -12.77 -5.29
N VAL A 173 7.02 -11.60 -5.06
CA VAL A 173 6.80 -10.75 -3.89
C VAL A 173 6.25 -9.41 -4.37
N SER A 174 5.04 -9.08 -3.92
CA SER A 174 4.46 -7.76 -4.09
C SER A 174 5.19 -6.74 -3.22
N THR A 175 5.57 -5.61 -3.80
CA THR A 175 6.34 -4.57 -3.11
C THR A 175 5.76 -3.19 -3.33
N TYR A 176 6.04 -2.28 -2.41
CA TYR A 176 5.70 -0.85 -2.53
C TYR A 176 6.94 -0.01 -2.28
N ARG A 177 7.29 0.83 -3.26
CA ARG A 177 8.42 1.75 -3.20
C ARG A 177 7.93 3.19 -3.00
N LYS A 178 8.64 3.94 -2.15
CA LYS A 178 8.45 5.38 -1.90
C LYS A 178 9.78 6.05 -1.60
N ASP A 179 10.26 6.95 -2.45
CA ASP A 179 11.42 7.82 -2.18
C ASP A 179 12.62 7.12 -1.48
N GLY A 180 12.99 5.93 -1.97
CA GLY A 180 14.09 5.13 -1.43
C GLY A 180 13.70 4.11 -0.34
N PHE A 181 12.52 4.22 0.25
CA PHE A 181 11.90 3.18 1.08
C PHE A 181 11.26 2.10 0.21
N LEU A 182 11.42 0.84 0.61
CA LEU A 182 10.81 -0.34 -0.01
C LEU A 182 10.22 -1.22 1.08
N ASP A 183 8.98 -1.68 0.87
CA ASP A 183 8.34 -2.68 1.72
C ASP A 183 7.77 -3.81 0.87
N LEU A 184 7.72 -5.02 1.43
CA LEU A 184 6.94 -6.11 0.87
C LEU A 184 5.54 -6.04 1.49
N CYS A 185 4.54 -6.01 0.63
CA CYS A 185 3.15 -5.89 1.05
C CYS A 185 2.24 -6.25 -0.11
N ARG A 186 1.09 -6.84 0.20
CA ARG A 186 0.01 -7.07 -0.76
C ARG A 186 -0.72 -5.78 -1.15
N GLY A 187 -0.85 -4.85 -0.21
CA GLY A 187 -1.63 -3.61 -0.30
C GLY A 187 -3.15 -3.85 -0.28
N PRO A 188 -3.95 -2.91 -0.81
CA PRO A 188 -3.53 -1.70 -1.54
C PRO A 188 -3.01 -0.59 -0.61
N HIS A 189 -2.40 0.44 -1.22
CA HIS A 189 -1.92 1.66 -0.55
C HIS A 189 -2.34 2.97 -1.23
#